data_AF-A0A0F0GH39-F1
#
_entry.id   AF-A0A0F0GH39-F1
#
_cell.length_a   1.000
_cell.length_b   1.000
_cell.length_c   1.000
_cell.angle_alpha   90.00
_cell.angle_beta   90.00
_cell.angle_gamma   90.00
#
_symmetry.space_group_name_H-M   'P 1'
#
loop_
_entity.id
_entity.type
_entity.pdbx_description
1 polymer ?
#
loop_
_entity_poly.entity_id
_entity_poly.type
_entity_poly.pdbx_seq_one_letter_code
_entity_poly.pdbx_strand_id
1 'polypeptide(L)'
;MDPVIALALRQFLRESRLDMGDLATAAGIGRATLYRRYGDRDRVLGEVLWAITHREWARLWQASEKRGMGKVIAVLDQAMRDTVASPALRALLERDPETALRVLTSQQGVVQSRLVAGLAELIDAERHSSDIPVTKLAYAVVRLAESFCYSDVITGAPPDIDTATDIIRKLLT
;
A
#
# COMPACT_ATOMS: atom_id res chain seq x y z
N MET A 1 -3.81 -16.00 -5.22
CA MET A 1 -2.92 -15.00 -5.84
C MET A 1 -2.59 -15.47 -7.24
N ASP A 2 -2.58 -14.56 -8.21
CA ASP A 2 -2.23 -14.87 -9.60
C ASP A 2 -0.79 -15.43 -9.72
N PRO A 3 -0.53 -16.50 -10.51
CA PRO A 3 0.81 -17.10 -10.63
C PRO A 3 1.89 -16.14 -11.15
N VAL A 4 1.55 -15.25 -12.09
CA VAL A 4 2.49 -14.24 -12.62
C VAL A 4 2.80 -13.21 -11.55
N ILE A 5 1.80 -12.76 -10.80
CA ILE A 5 2.02 -11.82 -9.69
C ILE A 5 2.84 -12.48 -8.58
N ALA A 6 2.67 -13.78 -8.32
CA ALA A 6 3.53 -14.51 -7.37
C ALA A 6 4.99 -14.59 -7.83
N LEU A 7 5.26 -14.71 -9.14
CA LEU A 7 6.61 -14.61 -9.71
C LEU A 7 7.17 -13.18 -9.60
N ALA A 8 6.37 -12.18 -9.94
CA ALA A 8 6.72 -10.77 -9.83
C ALA A 8 7.05 -10.38 -8.39
N LEU A 9 6.27 -10.85 -7.41
CA LEU A 9 6.52 -10.66 -5.99
C LEU A 9 7.88 -11.24 -5.57
N ARG A 10 8.20 -12.46 -6.01
CA ARG A 10 9.51 -13.08 -5.72
C ARG A 10 10.66 -12.30 -6.33
N GLN A 11 10.52 -11.82 -7.56
CA GLN A 11 11.52 -10.97 -8.21
C GLN A 11 11.70 -9.66 -7.44
N PHE A 12 10.61 -9.00 -7.09
CA PHE A 12 10.63 -7.74 -6.35
C PHE A 12 11.25 -7.89 -4.97
N LEU A 13 10.90 -8.92 -4.19
CA LEU A 13 11.49 -9.12 -2.86
C LEU A 13 13.00 -9.42 -2.91
N ARG A 14 13.48 -10.02 -4.01
CA ARG A 14 14.90 -10.33 -4.19
C ARG A 14 15.71 -9.14 -4.68
N GLU A 15 15.18 -8.39 -5.64
CA GLU A 15 15.93 -7.38 -6.40
C GLU A 15 15.50 -5.95 -6.09
N SER A 16 14.43 -5.79 -5.30
CA SER A 16 13.69 -4.54 -5.13
C SER A 16 13.31 -3.89 -6.47
N ARG A 17 13.25 -4.66 -7.57
CA ARG A 17 13.00 -4.24 -8.95
C ARG A 17 12.12 -5.25 -9.65
N LEU A 18 11.43 -4.79 -10.70
CA LEU A 18 10.66 -5.65 -11.59
C LEU A 18 11.20 -5.56 -13.02
N ASP A 19 11.50 -6.71 -13.61
CA ASP A 19 11.88 -6.86 -15.01
C ASP A 19 10.82 -7.65 -15.78
N MET A 20 10.15 -6.99 -16.72
CA MET A 20 9.05 -7.59 -17.48
C MET A 20 9.52 -8.68 -18.46
N GLY A 21 10.78 -8.64 -18.90
CA GLY A 21 11.36 -9.66 -19.77
C GLY A 21 11.60 -10.96 -19.00
N ASP A 22 12.31 -10.85 -17.88
CA ASP A 22 12.59 -11.98 -17.00
C ASP A 22 11.30 -12.57 -16.41
N LEU A 23 10.33 -11.70 -16.07
CA LEU A 23 9.02 -12.13 -15.59
C LEU A 23 8.26 -12.95 -16.64
N ALA A 24 8.26 -12.51 -17.91
CA ALA A 24 7.61 -13.26 -18.99
C ALA A 24 8.25 -14.64 -19.18
N THR A 25 9.58 -14.69 -19.18
CA THR A 25 10.36 -15.94 -19.27
C THR A 25 10.05 -16.87 -18.10
N ALA A 26 10.08 -16.37 -16.86
CA ALA A 26 9.78 -17.16 -15.67
C ALA A 26 8.33 -17.65 -15.63
N ALA A 27 7.39 -16.91 -16.23
CA ALA A 27 5.99 -17.29 -16.35
C ALA A 27 5.69 -18.22 -17.52
N GLY A 28 6.68 -18.51 -18.40
CA GLY A 28 6.49 -19.36 -19.58
C GLY A 28 5.55 -18.74 -20.63
N ILE A 29 5.43 -17.41 -20.68
CA ILE A 29 4.57 -16.70 -21.63
C ILE A 29 5.37 -15.70 -22.47
N GLY A 30 4.89 -15.39 -23.68
CA GLY A 30 5.48 -14.34 -24.49
C GLY A 30 5.27 -12.94 -23.89
N ARG A 31 6.25 -12.03 -24.08
CA ARG A 31 6.17 -10.63 -23.60
C ARG A 31 4.88 -9.93 -24.05
N ALA A 32 4.48 -10.09 -25.31
CA ALA A 32 3.23 -9.51 -25.82
C ALA A 32 1.99 -9.98 -25.04
N THR A 33 1.98 -11.23 -24.58
CA THR A 33 0.90 -11.75 -23.73
C THR A 33 0.94 -11.17 -22.32
N LEU A 34 2.13 -10.96 -21.75
CA LEU A 34 2.29 -10.30 -20.44
C LEU A 34 1.76 -8.86 -20.49
N TYR A 35 2.21 -8.05 -21.45
CA TYR A 35 1.76 -6.66 -21.60
C TYR A 35 0.27 -6.55 -21.95
N ARG A 36 -0.28 -7.46 -22.76
CA ARG A 36 -1.72 -7.49 -23.02
C ARG A 36 -2.55 -7.77 -21.76
N ARG A 37 -2.06 -8.64 -20.87
CA ARG A 37 -2.78 -9.05 -19.66
C ARG A 37 -2.68 -8.02 -18.54
N TYR A 38 -1.51 -7.42 -18.36
CA TYR A 38 -1.22 -6.56 -17.21
C TYR A 38 -0.99 -5.10 -17.56
N GLY A 39 -1.00 -4.73 -18.84
CA GLY A 39 -0.61 -3.40 -19.27
C GLY A 39 0.89 -3.22 -19.09
N ASP A 40 1.28 -2.27 -18.26
CA ASP A 40 2.67 -1.86 -18.07
C ASP A 40 3.32 -2.48 -16.81
N ARG A 41 4.60 -2.13 -16.63
CA ARG A 41 5.39 -2.52 -15.45
C ARG A 41 4.79 -2.00 -14.15
N ASP A 42 4.22 -0.81 -14.18
CA ASP A 42 3.77 -0.08 -12.99
C ASP A 42 2.49 -0.68 -12.44
N ARG A 43 1.60 -1.16 -13.31
CA ARG A 43 0.44 -1.95 -12.93
C ARG A 43 0.84 -3.28 -12.29
N VAL A 44 1.83 -4.00 -12.83
CA VAL A 44 2.33 -5.23 -12.20
C VAL A 44 2.97 -4.92 -10.85
N LEU A 45 3.78 -3.86 -10.77
CA LEU A 45 4.38 -3.43 -9.51
C LEU A 45 3.31 -3.04 -8.48
N GLY A 46 2.24 -2.36 -8.89
CA GLY A 46 1.11 -2.03 -8.02
C GLY A 46 0.38 -3.27 -7.51
N GLU A 47 0.19 -4.30 -8.35
CA GLU A 47 -0.38 -5.59 -7.93
C GLU A 47 0.54 -6.32 -6.92
N VAL A 48 1.85 -6.26 -7.11
CA VAL A 48 2.85 -6.83 -6.18
C VAL A 48 2.81 -6.11 -4.83
N LEU A 49 2.87 -4.77 -4.85
CA LEU A 49 2.84 -3.96 -3.63
C LEU A 49 1.53 -4.15 -2.89
N TRP A 50 0.39 -4.18 -3.60
CA TRP A 50 -0.89 -4.51 -2.99
C TRP A 50 -0.91 -5.91 -2.38
N ALA A 51 -0.34 -6.92 -3.03
CA ALA A 51 -0.27 -8.27 -2.47
C ALA A 51 0.51 -8.32 -1.14
N ILE A 52 1.57 -7.52 -1.01
CA ILE A 52 2.32 -7.36 0.24
C ILE A 52 1.44 -6.67 1.28
N THR A 53 0.92 -5.49 0.96
CA THR A 53 0.10 -4.67 1.86
C THR A 53 -1.14 -5.40 2.36
N HIS A 54 -1.88 -6.07 1.47
CA HIS A 54 -3.10 -6.79 1.83
C HIS A 54 -2.84 -7.92 2.82
N ARG A 55 -1.76 -8.68 2.60
CA ARG A 55 -1.34 -9.74 3.53
C ARG A 55 -0.92 -9.15 4.88
N GLU A 56 -0.21 -8.03 4.86
CA GLU A 56 0.22 -7.32 6.07
C GLU A 56 -0.97 -6.86 6.90
N TRP A 57 -1.90 -6.16 6.26
CA TRP A 57 -3.11 -5.66 6.90
C TRP A 57 -3.95 -6.78 7.49
N ALA A 58 -4.15 -7.87 6.74
CA ALA A 58 -4.86 -9.04 7.25
C ALA A 58 -4.17 -9.63 8.49
N ARG A 59 -2.83 -9.75 8.48
CA ARG A 59 -2.07 -10.24 9.64
C ARG A 59 -2.23 -9.32 10.84
N LEU A 60 -2.04 -8.01 10.66
CA LEU A 60 -2.16 -7.01 11.71
C LEU A 60 -3.58 -6.97 12.30
N TRP A 61 -4.59 -7.09 11.45
CA TRP A 61 -5.99 -7.14 11.88
C TRP A 61 -6.30 -8.36 12.73
N GLN A 62 -5.78 -9.53 12.36
CA GLN A 62 -5.99 -10.76 13.13
C GLN A 62 -5.18 -10.79 14.44
N ALA A 63 -3.99 -10.19 14.45
CA ALA A 63 -3.13 -10.14 15.63
C ALA A 63 -3.58 -9.08 16.67
N SER A 64 -4.40 -8.11 16.29
CA SER A 64 -4.79 -7.03 17.19
C SER A 64 -5.90 -7.44 18.15
N GLU A 65 -5.60 -7.33 19.45
CA GLU A 65 -6.56 -7.56 20.54
C GLU A 65 -7.48 -6.36 20.79
N LYS A 66 -7.20 -5.20 20.16
CA LYS A 66 -8.02 -4.00 20.28
C LYS A 66 -9.37 -4.18 19.60
N ARG A 67 -10.33 -3.32 19.94
CA ARG A 67 -11.71 -3.34 19.41
C ARG A 67 -12.14 -1.94 19.00
N GLY A 68 -13.23 -1.84 18.24
CA GLY A 68 -13.74 -0.55 17.79
C GLY A 68 -12.72 0.17 16.91
N MET A 69 -12.84 1.49 16.90
CA MET A 69 -11.91 2.35 16.17
C MET A 69 -10.46 2.23 16.66
N GLY A 70 -10.25 1.85 17.93
CA GLY A 70 -8.92 1.60 18.47
C GLY A 70 -8.18 0.47 17.75
N LYS A 71 -8.90 -0.49 17.17
CA LYS A 71 -8.33 -1.56 16.34
C LYS A 71 -7.85 -1.02 15.00
N VAL A 72 -8.67 -0.23 14.31
CA VAL A 72 -8.34 0.42 13.04
C VAL A 72 -7.09 1.29 13.19
N ILE A 73 -7.06 2.14 14.22
CA ILE A 73 -5.92 3.04 14.50
C ILE A 73 -4.63 2.24 14.75
N ALA A 74 -4.70 1.14 15.51
CA ALA A 74 -3.52 0.33 15.79
C ALA A 74 -2.99 -0.40 14.56
N VAL A 75 -3.87 -0.86 13.67
CA VAL A 75 -3.46 -1.47 12.40
C VAL A 75 -2.82 -0.43 11.48
N LEU A 76 -3.38 0.78 11.39
CA LEU A 76 -2.80 1.87 10.60
C LEU A 76 -1.43 2.30 11.12
N ASP A 77 -1.27 2.51 12.43
CA ASP A 77 0.02 2.86 13.05
C ASP A 77 1.09 1.82 12.70
N GLN A 78 0.82 0.54 12.95
CA GLN A 78 1.79 -0.51 12.66
C GLN A 78 2.07 -0.64 11.16
N ALA A 79 1.05 -0.55 10.31
CA ALA A 79 1.24 -0.60 8.86
C ALA A 79 2.10 0.55 8.32
N MET A 80 1.95 1.77 8.86
CA MET A 80 2.80 2.90 8.51
C MET A 80 4.25 2.67 8.94
N ARG A 81 4.47 2.14 10.15
CA ARG A 81 5.82 1.80 10.64
C ARG A 81 6.48 0.72 9.79
N ASP A 82 5.75 -0.35 9.46
CA ASP A 82 6.22 -1.43 8.61
C ASP A 82 6.55 -0.93 7.19
N THR A 83 5.76 0.02 6.68
CA THR A 83 6.00 0.69 5.39
C THR A 83 7.33 1.45 5.39
N VAL A 84 7.57 2.31 6.38
CA VAL A 84 8.81 3.10 6.50
C VAL A 84 10.04 2.21 6.77
N ALA A 85 9.85 1.09 7.46
CA ALA A 85 10.92 0.14 7.77
C ALA A 85 11.26 -0.81 6.61
N SER A 86 10.43 -0.89 5.57
CA SER A 86 10.58 -1.86 4.47
C SER A 86 11.84 -1.59 3.62
N PRO A 87 12.83 -2.49 3.62
CA PRO A 87 14.05 -2.31 2.82
C PRO A 87 13.76 -2.32 1.32
N ALA A 88 12.81 -3.17 0.88
CA ALA A 88 12.45 -3.27 -0.53
C ALA A 88 11.75 -2.00 -1.04
N LEU A 89 10.90 -1.40 -0.20
CA LEU A 89 10.24 -0.14 -0.54
C LEU A 89 11.23 1.02 -0.53
N ARG A 90 12.14 1.08 0.45
CA ARG A 90 13.22 2.06 0.50
C ARG A 90 14.10 1.98 -0.75
N ALA A 91 14.56 0.79 -1.11
CA ALA A 91 15.38 0.61 -2.33
C ALA A 91 14.62 0.96 -3.62
N LEU A 92 13.30 0.75 -3.66
CA LEU A 92 12.47 1.20 -4.78
C LEU A 92 12.39 2.73 -4.84
N LEU A 93 12.12 3.39 -3.71
CA LEU A 93 12.01 4.84 -3.59
C LEU A 93 13.35 5.54 -3.89
N GLU A 94 14.48 5.00 -3.45
CA GLU A 94 15.81 5.54 -3.72
C GLU A 94 16.19 5.43 -5.20
N ARG A 95 15.80 4.33 -5.87
CA ARG A 95 16.17 4.09 -7.26
C ARG A 95 15.32 4.88 -8.25
N ASP A 96 14.01 4.94 -8.02
CA ASP A 96 13.05 5.54 -8.96
C ASP A 96 11.89 6.19 -8.16
N PRO A 97 12.16 7.33 -7.48
CA PRO A 97 11.19 7.94 -6.56
C PRO A 97 9.90 8.36 -7.27
N GLU A 98 10.00 8.90 -8.49
CA GLU A 98 8.85 9.35 -9.28
C GLU A 98 7.93 8.18 -9.62
N THR A 99 8.47 7.06 -10.11
CA THR A 99 7.64 5.89 -10.43
C THR A 99 7.11 5.24 -9.16
N ALA A 100 7.90 5.16 -8.09
CA ALA A 100 7.46 4.61 -6.82
C ALA A 100 6.26 5.38 -6.28
N LEU A 101 6.34 6.70 -6.17
CA LEU A 101 5.24 7.55 -5.71
C LEU A 101 4.02 7.46 -6.63
N ARG A 102 4.23 7.45 -7.96
CA ARG A 102 3.14 7.28 -8.92
C ARG A 102 2.41 5.95 -8.74
N VAL A 103 3.11 4.86 -8.48
CA VAL A 103 2.49 3.53 -8.26
C VAL A 103 1.78 3.46 -6.91
N LEU A 104 2.39 4.00 -5.85
CA LEU A 104 1.88 3.92 -4.48
C LEU A 104 0.67 4.82 -4.25
N THR A 105 0.67 6.02 -4.82
CA THR A 105 -0.22 7.12 -4.42
C THR A 105 -1.17 7.61 -5.51
N SER A 106 -1.12 7.05 -6.71
CA SER A 106 -2.06 7.42 -7.78
C SER A 106 -3.46 6.90 -7.49
N GLN A 107 -4.47 7.77 -7.61
CA GLN A 107 -5.87 7.42 -7.45
C GLN A 107 -6.39 6.42 -8.48
N GLN A 108 -5.80 6.45 -9.68
CA GLN A 108 -6.08 5.45 -10.73
C GLN A 108 -5.21 4.20 -10.57
N GLY A 109 -4.35 4.17 -9.56
CA GLY A 109 -3.43 3.09 -9.25
C GLY A 109 -4.08 1.97 -8.43
N VAL A 110 -3.50 0.78 -8.55
CA VAL A 110 -3.96 -0.44 -7.85
C VAL A 110 -3.85 -0.29 -6.33
N VAL A 111 -2.75 0.30 -5.85
CA VAL A 111 -2.43 0.35 -4.42
C VAL A 111 -3.39 1.29 -3.68
N GLN A 112 -3.47 2.56 -4.08
CA GLN A 112 -4.31 3.53 -3.39
C GLN A 112 -5.79 3.13 -3.44
N SER A 113 -6.33 2.79 -4.61
CA SER A 113 -7.76 2.45 -4.73
C SER A 113 -8.17 1.31 -3.79
N ARG A 114 -7.32 0.28 -3.66
CA ARG A 114 -7.58 -0.86 -2.79
C ARG A 114 -7.28 -0.57 -1.31
N LEU A 115 -6.29 0.27 -0.99
CA LEU A 115 -6.07 0.77 0.37
C LEU A 115 -7.29 1.53 0.90
N VAL A 116 -7.85 2.42 0.07
CA VAL A 116 -9.04 3.21 0.41
C VAL A 116 -10.24 2.29 0.62
N ALA A 117 -10.47 1.34 -0.28
CA ALA A 117 -11.56 0.38 -0.16
C ALA A 117 -11.42 -0.49 1.10
N GLY A 118 -10.24 -1.07 1.32
CA GLY A 118 -9.98 -1.91 2.49
C GLY A 118 -10.11 -1.13 3.79
N LEU A 119 -9.62 0.11 3.86
CA LEU A 119 -9.79 0.93 5.06
C LEU A 119 -11.25 1.31 5.28
N ALA A 120 -12.00 1.60 4.23
CA ALA A 120 -13.42 1.88 4.35
C ALA A 120 -14.17 0.68 4.97
N GLU A 121 -13.86 -0.55 4.54
CA GLU A 121 -14.42 -1.78 5.15
C GLU A 121 -14.08 -1.90 6.65
N LEU A 122 -12.83 -1.61 7.03
CA LEU A 122 -12.41 -1.66 8.45
C LEU A 122 -13.09 -0.59 9.30
N ILE A 123 -13.29 0.61 8.76
CA ILE A 123 -14.00 1.70 9.45
C ILE A 123 -15.49 1.35 9.58
N ASP A 124 -16.12 0.86 8.50
CA ASP A 124 -17.55 0.53 8.47
C ASP A 124 -17.90 -0.61 9.44
N ALA A 125 -17.00 -1.58 9.60
CA ALA A 125 -17.19 -2.68 10.55
C ALA A 125 -17.25 -2.23 12.03
N GLU A 126 -16.66 -1.08 12.37
CA GLU A 126 -16.45 -0.64 13.76
C GLU A 126 -17.15 0.69 14.09
N ARG A 127 -17.80 1.35 13.11
CA ARG A 127 -18.39 2.70 13.27
C ARG A 127 -19.92 2.68 13.19
N HIS A 128 -20.57 3.43 14.09
CA HIS A 128 -22.05 3.46 14.18
C HIS A 128 -22.74 4.71 13.61
N SER A 129 -22.03 5.78 13.24
CA SER A 129 -22.55 6.94 12.48
C SER A 129 -21.44 7.97 12.20
N SER A 130 -21.55 8.72 11.10
CA SER A 130 -20.68 9.83 10.71
C SER A 130 -21.41 10.73 9.71
N ASP A 131 -21.22 12.05 9.80
CA ASP A 131 -21.68 12.98 8.76
C ASP A 131 -20.83 12.88 7.48
N ILE A 132 -19.62 12.32 7.59
CA ILE A 132 -18.71 12.11 6.46
C ILE A 132 -18.89 10.68 5.94
N PRO A 133 -19.18 10.50 4.62
CA PRO A 133 -19.21 9.18 3.99
C PRO A 133 -17.91 8.41 4.24
N VAL A 134 -18.02 7.14 4.65
CA VAL A 134 -16.88 6.30 5.04
C VAL A 134 -15.78 6.24 3.98
N THR A 135 -16.16 6.23 2.70
CA THR A 135 -15.21 6.23 1.57
C THR A 135 -14.39 7.52 1.48
N LYS A 136 -15.00 8.68 1.77
CA LYS A 136 -14.30 9.97 1.80
C LYS A 136 -13.36 10.06 3.00
N LEU A 137 -13.80 9.55 4.15
CA LEU A 137 -12.97 9.50 5.35
C LEU A 137 -11.77 8.56 5.16
N ALA A 138 -11.99 7.36 4.62
CA ALA A 138 -10.93 6.42 4.30
C ALA A 138 -9.93 7.04 3.31
N TYR A 139 -10.40 7.71 2.26
CA TYR A 139 -9.54 8.44 1.34
C TYR A 139 -8.69 9.49 2.06
N ALA A 140 -9.30 10.33 2.90
CA ALA A 140 -8.57 11.36 3.65
C ALA A 140 -7.49 10.75 4.57
N VAL A 141 -7.82 9.67 5.28
CA VAL A 141 -6.88 8.96 6.16
C VAL A 141 -5.73 8.34 5.37
N VAL A 142 -6.01 7.69 4.22
CA VAL A 142 -4.95 7.12 3.36
C VAL A 142 -4.03 8.22 2.83
N ARG A 143 -4.57 9.34 2.35
CA ARG A 143 -3.77 10.47 1.85
C ARG A 143 -2.91 11.09 2.95
N LEU A 144 -3.44 11.20 4.15
CA LEU A 144 -2.70 11.67 5.32
C LEU A 144 -1.54 10.70 5.62
N ALA A 145 -1.82 9.40 5.76
CA ALA A 145 -0.81 8.39 6.00
C ALA A 145 0.30 8.39 4.93
N GLU A 146 -0.05 8.46 3.64
CA GLU A 146 0.91 8.57 2.53
C GLU A 146 1.82 9.79 2.66
N SER A 147 1.26 10.95 3.05
CA SER A 147 2.05 12.19 3.18
C SER A 147 3.11 12.13 4.29
N PHE A 148 2.86 11.35 5.35
CA PHE A 148 3.82 11.14 6.43
C PHE A 148 4.77 9.97 6.16
N CYS A 149 4.30 8.89 5.51
CA CYS A 149 5.16 7.74 5.20
C CYS A 149 6.25 8.08 4.17
N TYR A 150 5.97 9.02 3.25
CA TYR A 150 6.87 9.38 2.16
C TYR A 150 7.36 10.83 2.25
N SER A 151 7.33 11.44 3.44
CA SER A 151 7.74 12.83 3.64
C SER A 151 9.21 13.08 3.27
N ASP A 152 10.06 12.07 3.44
CA ASP A 152 11.48 12.13 3.08
C ASP A 152 11.67 12.31 1.57
N VAL A 153 10.82 11.64 0.78
CA VAL A 153 10.82 11.78 -0.68
C VAL A 153 10.09 13.05 -1.13
N ILE A 154 9.01 13.44 -0.45
CA ILE A 154 8.15 14.57 -0.86
C ILE A 154 8.76 15.93 -0.45
N THR A 155 9.28 16.04 0.77
CA THR A 155 9.75 17.31 1.38
C THR A 155 11.19 17.26 1.88
N GLY A 156 11.82 16.07 1.92
CA GLY A 156 13.15 15.88 2.52
C GLY A 156 13.13 15.72 4.05
N ALA A 157 11.96 15.78 4.69
CA ALA A 157 11.82 15.62 6.13
C ALA A 157 11.65 14.13 6.51
N PRO A 158 12.23 13.65 7.62
CA PRO A 158 12.06 12.26 8.03
C PRO A 158 10.58 11.93 8.29
N PRO A 159 10.13 10.68 8.02
CA PRO A 159 8.76 10.25 8.34
C PRO A 159 8.41 10.45 9.81
N ASP A 160 7.24 11.02 10.08
CA ASP A 160 6.71 11.25 11.43
C ASP A 160 5.40 10.49 11.63
N ILE A 161 5.54 9.21 12.00
CA ILE A 161 4.39 8.30 12.16
C ILE A 161 3.60 8.57 13.45
N ASP A 162 4.24 9.16 14.46
CA ASP A 162 3.57 9.50 15.71
C ASP A 162 2.56 10.64 15.47
N THR A 163 2.99 11.72 14.80
CA THR A 163 2.09 12.82 14.41
C THR A 163 0.97 12.33 13.47
N ALA A 164 1.30 11.48 12.49
CA ALA A 164 0.29 10.89 11.60
C ALA A 164 -0.79 10.15 12.39
N THR A 165 -0.38 9.30 13.33
CA THR A 165 -1.28 8.48 14.14
C THR A 165 -2.18 9.32 15.05
N ASP A 166 -1.65 10.40 15.63
CA ASP A 166 -2.43 11.31 16.46
C ASP A 166 -3.50 12.07 15.67
N ILE A 167 -3.18 12.51 14.45
CA ILE A 167 -4.16 13.16 13.57
C ILE A 167 -5.21 12.15 13.10
N ILE A 168 -4.80 10.94 12.68
CA ILE A 168 -5.72 9.87 12.27
C ILE A 168 -6.68 9.51 13.39
N ARG A 169 -6.18 9.40 14.64
CA ARG A 169 -7.02 9.14 15.81
C ARG A 169 -8.13 10.18 15.93
N LYS A 170 -7.79 11.47 15.87
CA LYS A 170 -8.76 12.58 15.94
C LYS A 170 -9.77 12.59 14.79
N LEU A 171 -9.40 12.09 13.61
CA LEU A 171 -10.33 12.01 12.47
C LEU A 171 -11.31 10.84 12.57
N LEU A 172 -10.91 9.78 13.29
CA LEU A 172 -11.67 8.53 13.37
C LEU A 172 -12.55 8.42 14.62
N THR A 173 -12.26 9.16 15.69
CA THR A 173 -13.04 9.21 16.95
C THR A 173 -13.76 10.53 17.11
#